data_AF-A0A8T4Y376-F1
#
_entry.id   AF-A0A8T4Y376-F1
#
_cell.length_a   1.000
_cell.length_b   1.000
_cell.length_c   1.000
_cell.angle_alpha   90.00
_cell.angle_beta   90.00
_cell.angle_gamma   90.00
#
_symmetry.space_group_name_H-M   'P 1'
#
loop_
_entity.id
_entity.type
_entity.pdbx_description
1 polymer ?
#
loop_
_entity_poly.entity_id
_entity_poly.type
_entity_poly.pdbx_seq_one_letter_code
_entity_poly.pdbx_strand_id
1 'polypeptide(L)'
;MRETVIAASTHNIKKPFVGWLRDIHSLGFRYLDVEFFKIADEPYIIGNNVGKLKSIDSDAVQELKHWVENNMIRVISFEAGSLLVDDDKRLRKSVTRIREVISTAFLFKCSIVSVTPSSFKENVSREDIVKSCRVLMDECSSYDVKLSLENGEVGSIKILRRPEDISYVIDRIASPSLGICLDVAAAATIDFNIASYVSRFIDHVNIIHINDVTKDLKFKNLIN
;
A
#
# COMPACT_ATOMS: atom_id res chain seq x y z
N MET A 1 20.40 9.87 -13.68
CA MET A 1 19.03 10.39 -13.44
C MET A 1 18.18 9.23 -12.93
N ARG A 2 17.29 9.45 -11.94
CA ARG A 2 16.25 8.45 -11.62
C ARG A 2 15.17 8.58 -12.72
N GLU A 3 14.77 7.47 -13.32
CA GLU A 3 13.67 7.45 -14.30
C GLU A 3 12.34 7.54 -13.54
N THR A 4 11.48 8.48 -13.92
CA THR A 4 10.13 8.59 -13.36
C THR A 4 9.20 7.66 -14.12
N VAL A 5 8.65 6.68 -13.42
CA VAL A 5 7.72 5.68 -13.97
C VAL A 5 6.29 6.05 -13.58
N ILE A 6 5.37 5.97 -14.55
CA ILE A 6 3.93 6.10 -14.32
C ILE A 6 3.29 4.72 -14.48
N ALA A 7 2.57 4.27 -13.45
CA ALA A 7 1.88 3.00 -13.42
C ALA A 7 0.36 3.19 -13.29
N ALA A 8 -0.41 2.23 -13.79
CA ALA A 8 -1.82 2.11 -13.45
C ALA A 8 -1.97 1.26 -12.19
N SER A 9 -2.83 1.67 -11.25
CA SER A 9 -3.15 0.86 -10.07
C SER A 9 -4.31 -0.09 -10.35
N THR A 10 -4.23 -1.32 -9.84
CA THR A 10 -5.33 -2.29 -9.92
C THR A 10 -6.50 -1.97 -8.98
N HIS A 11 -6.48 -0.91 -8.17
CA HIS A 11 -7.64 -0.49 -7.35
C HIS A 11 -8.95 -0.50 -8.15
N ASN A 12 -8.90 0.13 -9.32
CA ASN A 12 -10.01 0.32 -10.24
C ASN A 12 -10.15 -0.80 -11.30
N ILE A 13 -9.55 -1.98 -11.08
CA ILE A 13 -9.66 -3.16 -11.95
C ILE A 13 -11.13 -3.52 -12.22
N LYS A 14 -11.49 -3.54 -13.50
CA LYS A 14 -12.77 -4.04 -14.01
C LYS A 14 -12.68 -5.54 -14.26
N LYS A 15 -13.80 -6.27 -14.11
CA LYS A 15 -13.88 -7.67 -14.55
C LYS A 15 -14.33 -7.74 -16.02
N PRO A 16 -13.76 -8.63 -16.85
CA PRO A 16 -12.68 -9.58 -16.55
C PRO A 16 -11.30 -8.90 -16.51
N PHE A 17 -10.38 -9.42 -15.67
CA PHE A 17 -9.03 -8.86 -15.50
C PHE A 17 -8.23 -8.79 -16.80
N VAL A 18 -8.27 -9.86 -17.60
CA VAL A 18 -7.65 -9.94 -18.93
C VAL A 18 -8.09 -8.77 -19.83
N GLY A 19 -9.37 -8.40 -19.79
CA GLY A 19 -9.89 -7.27 -20.54
C GLY A 19 -9.31 -5.95 -20.05
N TRP A 20 -9.33 -5.73 -18.73
CA TRP A 20 -8.75 -4.55 -18.11
C TRP A 20 -7.24 -4.39 -18.39
N LEU A 21 -6.45 -5.49 -18.37
CA LEU A 21 -5.04 -5.48 -18.75
C LEU A 21 -4.83 -5.05 -20.21
N ARG A 22 -5.65 -5.56 -21.13
CA ARG A 22 -5.64 -5.15 -22.55
C ARG A 22 -5.98 -3.67 -22.70
N ASP A 23 -7.01 -3.19 -22.00
CA ASP A 23 -7.42 -1.79 -22.03
C ASP A 23 -6.28 -0.87 -21.59
N ILE A 24 -5.70 -1.06 -20.40
CA ILE A 24 -4.61 -0.19 -19.91
C ILE A 24 -3.35 -0.28 -20.80
N HIS A 25 -3.03 -1.44 -21.35
CA HIS A 25 -1.89 -1.62 -22.24
C HIS A 25 -2.11 -0.92 -23.59
N SER A 26 -3.34 -0.93 -24.09
CA SER A 26 -3.74 -0.17 -25.29
C SER A 26 -3.68 1.35 -25.07
N LEU A 27 -3.94 1.81 -23.84
CA LEU A 27 -3.76 3.20 -23.40
C LEU A 27 -2.29 3.58 -23.16
N GLY A 28 -1.34 2.68 -23.42
CA GLY A 28 0.10 2.95 -23.32
C GLY A 28 0.74 2.62 -21.97
N PHE A 29 -0.01 2.17 -20.96
CA PHE A 29 0.59 1.77 -19.69
C PHE A 29 1.46 0.51 -19.88
N ARG A 30 2.66 0.53 -19.29
CA ARG A 30 3.59 -0.60 -19.24
C ARG A 30 3.96 -1.00 -17.81
N TYR A 31 3.47 -0.26 -16.83
CA TYR A 31 3.78 -0.45 -15.42
C TYR A 31 2.51 -0.58 -14.60
N LEU A 32 2.53 -1.47 -13.62
CA LEU A 32 1.42 -1.71 -12.70
C LEU A 32 1.84 -1.52 -11.24
N ASP A 33 0.97 -0.83 -10.52
CA ASP A 33 0.81 -0.99 -9.08
C ASP A 33 -0.30 -2.03 -8.85
N VAL A 34 -0.02 -3.07 -8.05
CA VAL A 34 -0.92 -4.21 -7.88
C VAL A 34 -1.40 -4.33 -6.44
N GLU A 35 -2.65 -3.94 -6.21
CA GLU A 35 -3.40 -4.33 -5.02
C GLU A 35 -3.66 -5.84 -5.03
N PHE A 36 -2.77 -6.59 -4.38
CA PHE A 36 -2.85 -8.06 -4.31
C PHE A 36 -4.10 -8.53 -3.55
N PHE A 37 -4.63 -7.67 -2.68
CA PHE A 37 -5.89 -7.83 -1.96
C PHE A 37 -6.75 -6.58 -2.15
N LYS A 38 -7.98 -6.74 -2.63
CA LYS A 38 -8.98 -5.66 -2.81
C LYS A 38 -9.58 -5.12 -1.47
N ILE A 39 -8.77 -4.90 -0.43
CA ILE A 39 -9.16 -4.56 0.98
C ILE A 39 -9.93 -5.71 1.69
N ALA A 40 -9.84 -5.97 3.00
CA ALA A 40 -8.71 -6.24 3.90
C ALA A 40 -9.13 -7.41 4.87
N ASP A 41 -8.21 -8.25 5.37
CA ASP A 41 -8.45 -9.59 6.04
C ASP A 41 -9.42 -9.70 7.22
N GLU A 42 -10.00 -8.59 7.66
CA GLU A 42 -10.90 -8.55 8.80
C GLU A 42 -12.24 -7.93 8.40
N PRO A 43 -13.35 -8.43 8.95
CA PRO A 43 -14.66 -7.88 8.65
C PRO A 43 -14.73 -6.41 9.09
N TYR A 44 -14.72 -5.53 8.10
CA TYR A 44 -15.06 -4.12 8.32
C TYR A 44 -16.58 -4.00 8.44
N ILE A 45 -17.03 -3.29 9.47
CA ILE A 45 -18.45 -3.02 9.71
C ILE A 45 -18.77 -1.70 9.00
N ILE A 46 -19.45 -1.79 7.85
CA ILE A 46 -20.16 -0.64 7.26
C ILE A 46 -21.65 -0.91 7.43
N GLY A 47 -22.26 -0.22 8.39
CA GLY A 47 -23.64 -0.50 8.82
C GLY A 47 -23.79 -1.90 9.42
N ASN A 48 -24.79 -2.67 8.97
CA ASN A 48 -25.08 -4.01 9.52
C ASN A 48 -24.46 -5.17 8.73
N ASN A 49 -23.63 -4.91 7.71
CA ASN A 49 -23.15 -5.95 6.79
C ASN A 49 -21.69 -6.35 7.09
N VAL A 50 -21.48 -7.67 7.22
CA VAL A 50 -20.17 -8.29 7.44
C VAL A 50 -19.61 -8.81 6.11
N GLY A 51 -18.66 -8.08 5.53
CA GLY A 51 -17.94 -8.51 4.33
C GLY A 51 -16.93 -9.64 4.63
N LYS A 52 -16.79 -10.58 3.68
CA LYS A 52 -15.65 -11.52 3.61
C LYS A 52 -14.86 -11.29 2.33
N LEU A 53 -13.55 -11.51 2.44
CA LEU A 53 -12.60 -11.22 1.39
C LEU A 53 -12.56 -12.24 0.25
N LYS A 54 -12.04 -11.75 -0.87
CA LYS A 54 -11.40 -12.56 -1.91
C LYS A 54 -10.02 -11.95 -2.16
N SER A 55 -9.00 -12.80 -2.18
CA SER A 55 -7.70 -12.45 -2.77
C SER A 55 -7.86 -12.14 -4.27
N ILE A 56 -6.80 -11.65 -4.93
CA ILE A 56 -6.68 -11.92 -6.36
C ILE A 56 -6.79 -13.45 -6.56
N ASP A 57 -7.61 -13.82 -7.54
CA ASP A 57 -7.87 -15.22 -7.91
C ASP A 57 -6.60 -15.84 -8.53
N SER A 58 -6.38 -17.15 -8.39
CA SER A 58 -5.21 -17.82 -8.96
C SER A 58 -5.09 -17.56 -10.46
N ASP A 59 -6.21 -17.52 -11.17
CA ASP A 59 -6.29 -17.27 -12.61
C ASP A 59 -5.77 -15.87 -12.96
N ALA A 60 -6.05 -14.87 -12.12
CA ALA A 60 -5.57 -13.52 -12.31
C ALA A 60 -4.08 -13.37 -11.97
N VAL A 61 -3.56 -14.11 -10.98
CA VAL A 61 -2.10 -14.17 -10.75
C VAL A 61 -1.37 -14.80 -11.94
N GLN A 62 -1.90 -15.89 -12.50
CA GLN A 62 -1.29 -16.56 -13.66
C GLN A 62 -1.35 -15.70 -14.93
N GLU A 63 -2.47 -15.00 -15.18
CA GLU A 63 -2.55 -14.04 -16.29
C GLU A 63 -1.51 -12.92 -16.11
N LEU A 64 -1.44 -12.28 -14.93
CA LEU A 64 -0.45 -11.21 -14.69
C LEU A 64 0.98 -11.74 -14.90
N LYS A 65 1.28 -12.95 -14.43
CA LYS A 65 2.57 -13.61 -14.64
C LYS A 65 2.87 -13.79 -16.13
N HIS A 66 1.91 -14.28 -16.93
CA HIS A 66 2.08 -14.42 -18.38
C HIS A 66 2.40 -13.07 -19.06
N TRP A 67 1.72 -11.98 -18.68
CA TRP A 67 1.98 -10.64 -19.22
C TRP A 67 3.37 -10.11 -18.86
N VAL A 68 3.86 -10.41 -17.65
CA VAL A 68 5.19 -10.01 -17.17
C VAL A 68 6.29 -10.84 -17.85
N GLU A 69 6.10 -12.16 -17.99
CA GLU A 69 7.04 -13.04 -18.68
C GLU A 69 7.18 -12.71 -20.17
N ASN A 70 6.11 -12.22 -20.81
CA ASN A 70 6.13 -11.73 -22.20
C ASN A 70 6.56 -10.26 -22.34
N ASN A 71 7.03 -9.61 -21.27
CA ASN A 71 7.47 -8.21 -21.22
C ASN A 71 6.40 -7.18 -21.69
N MET A 72 5.11 -7.52 -21.60
CA MET A 72 4.02 -6.60 -21.96
C MET A 72 3.79 -5.55 -20.87
N ILE A 73 3.94 -5.96 -19.62
CA ILE A 73 3.77 -5.13 -18.42
C ILE A 73 4.88 -5.49 -17.41
N ARG A 74 5.29 -4.52 -16.58
CA ARG A 74 6.14 -4.72 -15.40
C ARG A 74 5.38 -4.30 -14.14
N VAL A 75 5.41 -5.12 -13.09
CA VAL A 75 4.91 -4.70 -11.78
C VAL A 75 5.98 -3.86 -11.07
N ILE A 76 5.59 -2.70 -10.52
CA ILE A 76 6.49 -1.78 -9.80
C ILE A 76 6.25 -1.77 -8.29
N SER A 77 5.04 -2.13 -7.85
CA SER A 77 4.63 -2.22 -6.45
C SER A 77 3.54 -3.26 -6.27
N PHE A 78 3.48 -3.84 -5.06
CA PHE A 78 2.31 -4.56 -4.59
C PHE A 78 1.77 -3.91 -3.31
N GLU A 79 0.46 -3.68 -3.22
CA GLU A 79 -0.18 -3.30 -1.96
C GLU A 79 -0.61 -4.55 -1.16
N ALA A 80 -0.11 -4.64 0.06
CA ALA A 80 -0.45 -5.69 1.02
C ALA A 80 -1.53 -5.27 2.04
N GLY A 81 -2.08 -4.06 1.90
CA GLY A 81 -3.15 -3.50 2.73
C GLY A 81 -2.72 -3.20 4.16
N SER A 82 -3.67 -3.32 5.11
CA SER A 82 -3.46 -2.85 6.48
C SER A 82 -2.50 -3.73 7.33
N LEU A 83 -1.46 -3.10 7.88
CA LEU A 83 -0.68 -3.63 9.01
C LEU A 83 -1.41 -3.24 10.31
N LEU A 84 -2.00 -4.23 10.97
CA LEU A 84 -2.89 -4.02 12.12
C LEU A 84 -2.10 -4.08 13.42
N VAL A 85 -2.10 -2.98 14.17
CA VAL A 85 -1.28 -2.83 15.39
C VAL A 85 -2.09 -2.89 16.70
N ASP A 86 -3.37 -3.27 16.62
CA ASP A 86 -4.28 -3.30 17.77
C ASP A 86 -3.88 -4.31 18.84
N ASP A 87 -3.58 -5.55 18.41
CA ASP A 87 -3.30 -6.67 19.27
C ASP A 87 -2.48 -7.74 18.53
N ASP A 88 -1.81 -8.56 19.32
CA ASP A 88 -1.00 -9.71 18.92
C ASP A 88 -1.62 -10.63 17.86
N LYS A 89 -2.95 -10.84 17.90
CA LYS A 89 -3.65 -11.76 17.00
C LYS A 89 -3.88 -11.10 15.64
N ARG A 90 -4.26 -9.82 15.62
CA ARG A 90 -4.41 -9.03 14.37
C ARG A 90 -3.05 -8.72 13.73
N LEU A 91 -2.05 -8.42 14.56
CA LEU A 91 -0.68 -8.19 14.10
C LEU A 91 -0.10 -9.44 13.45
N ARG A 92 -0.18 -10.61 14.10
CA ARG A 92 0.31 -11.88 13.50
C ARG A 92 -0.36 -12.18 12.16
N LYS A 93 -1.68 -12.01 12.05
CA LYS A 93 -2.41 -12.22 10.77
C LYS A 93 -1.92 -11.29 9.67
N SER A 94 -1.91 -9.98 9.93
CA SER A 94 -1.48 -8.99 8.93
C SER A 94 -0.02 -9.18 8.53
N VAL A 95 0.87 -9.48 9.48
CA VAL A 95 2.28 -9.84 9.21
C VAL A 95 2.41 -11.08 8.34
N THR A 96 1.65 -12.16 8.59
CA THR A 96 1.66 -13.35 7.72
C THR A 96 1.27 -12.99 6.28
N ARG A 97 0.15 -12.27 6.08
CA ARG A 97 -0.26 -11.82 4.75
C ARG A 97 0.81 -10.95 4.07
N ILE A 98 1.41 -10.00 4.81
CA ILE A 98 2.43 -9.12 4.24
C ILE A 98 3.67 -9.91 3.80
N ARG A 99 4.08 -10.96 4.54
CA ARG A 99 5.15 -11.88 4.11
C ARG A 99 4.82 -12.63 2.82
N GLU A 100 3.58 -13.10 2.68
CA GLU A 100 3.11 -13.73 1.42
C GLU A 100 3.18 -12.76 0.23
N VAL A 101 2.84 -11.48 0.45
CA VAL A 101 2.98 -10.43 -0.58
C VAL A 101 4.44 -10.09 -0.88
N ILE A 102 5.33 -10.01 0.12
CA ILE A 102 6.78 -9.81 -0.07
C ILE A 102 7.36 -10.94 -0.94
N SER A 103 7.07 -12.19 -0.58
CA SER A 103 7.50 -13.36 -1.37
C SER A 103 6.93 -13.34 -2.79
N THR A 104 5.67 -12.93 -2.96
CA THR A 104 5.05 -12.78 -4.29
C THR A 104 5.69 -11.65 -5.10
N ALA A 105 5.95 -10.50 -4.49
CA ALA A 105 6.59 -9.36 -5.15
C ALA A 105 7.96 -9.73 -5.73
N PHE A 106 8.74 -10.52 -4.98
CA PHE A 106 10.01 -11.07 -5.44
C PHE A 106 9.86 -11.97 -6.68
N LEU A 107 8.85 -12.84 -6.75
CA LEU A 107 8.57 -13.65 -7.95
C LEU A 107 8.30 -12.80 -9.20
N PHE A 108 7.68 -11.63 -9.00
CA PHE A 108 7.42 -10.63 -10.06
C PHE A 108 8.58 -9.65 -10.30
N LYS A 109 9.73 -9.82 -9.62
CA LYS A 109 10.89 -8.90 -9.63
C LYS A 109 10.51 -7.46 -9.26
N CYS A 110 9.54 -7.33 -8.37
CA CYS A 110 9.03 -6.10 -7.82
C CYS A 110 9.68 -5.83 -6.46
N SER A 111 10.38 -4.71 -6.32
CA SER A 111 11.15 -4.34 -5.12
C SER A 111 10.41 -3.40 -4.17
N ILE A 112 9.11 -3.19 -4.35
CA ILE A 112 8.27 -2.33 -3.49
C ILE A 112 7.04 -3.10 -3.03
N VAL A 113 6.79 -3.10 -1.72
CA VAL A 113 5.51 -3.50 -1.12
C VAL A 113 4.99 -2.36 -0.27
N SER A 114 3.80 -1.84 -0.59
CA SER A 114 3.11 -0.84 0.23
C SER A 114 2.26 -1.51 1.31
N VAL A 115 2.26 -0.90 2.50
CA VAL A 115 1.40 -1.28 3.63
C VAL A 115 0.87 -0.04 4.31
N THR A 116 -0.33 -0.15 4.86
CA THR A 116 -0.98 0.93 5.58
C THR A 116 -1.04 0.60 7.07
N PRO A 117 -0.24 1.23 7.94
CA PRO A 117 -0.40 1.05 9.39
C PRO A 117 -1.78 1.54 9.84
N SER A 118 -2.52 0.65 10.51
CA SER A 118 -3.93 0.84 10.85
C SER A 118 -4.27 0.31 12.24
N SER A 119 -5.28 0.91 12.88
CA SER A 119 -5.83 0.44 14.15
C SER A 119 -7.29 0.88 14.33
N PHE A 120 -8.07 0.01 14.94
CA PHE A 120 -9.42 0.28 15.44
C PHE A 120 -9.43 0.89 16.86
N LYS A 121 -8.27 0.99 17.51
CA LYS A 121 -8.09 1.62 18.82
C LYS A 121 -7.68 3.08 18.66
N GLU A 122 -8.22 3.93 19.52
CA GLU A 122 -7.68 5.27 19.72
C GLU A 122 -6.35 5.21 20.47
N ASN A 123 -5.49 6.22 20.26
CA ASN A 123 -4.26 6.45 21.04
C ASN A 123 -3.20 5.31 20.98
N VAL A 124 -3.01 4.69 19.82
CA VAL A 124 -1.86 3.81 19.56
C VAL A 124 -0.53 4.53 19.81
N SER A 125 0.40 3.89 20.54
CA SER A 125 1.72 4.48 20.77
C SER A 125 2.60 4.36 19.53
N ARG A 126 3.42 5.39 19.25
CA ARG A 126 4.39 5.36 18.13
C ARG A 126 5.38 4.19 18.24
N GLU A 127 5.71 3.78 19.46
CA GLU A 127 6.65 2.67 19.69
C GLU A 127 6.03 1.32 19.31
N ASP A 128 4.71 1.15 19.41
CA ASP A 128 4.05 -0.07 18.94
C ASP A 128 4.01 -0.13 17.41
N ILE A 129 3.80 1.01 16.73
CA ILE A 129 3.97 1.12 15.26
C ILE A 129 5.39 0.73 14.86
N VAL A 130 6.41 1.25 15.57
CA VAL A 130 7.82 0.91 15.34
C VAL A 130 8.07 -0.60 15.51
N LYS A 131 7.59 -1.21 16.60
CA LYS A 131 7.73 -2.66 16.83
C LYS A 131 7.06 -3.45 15.70
N SER A 132 5.81 -3.14 15.37
CA SER A 132 5.03 -3.82 14.33
C SER A 132 5.64 -3.71 12.94
N CYS A 133 6.24 -2.57 12.58
CA CYS A 133 6.96 -2.44 11.31
C CYS A 133 8.31 -3.19 11.34
N ARG A 134 9.02 -3.18 12.48
CA ARG A 134 10.33 -3.82 12.62
C ARG A 134 10.29 -5.33 12.38
N VAL A 135 9.20 -6.04 12.71
CA VAL A 135 9.09 -7.50 12.52
C VAL A 135 9.15 -7.98 11.06
N LEU A 136 9.03 -7.05 10.11
CA LEU A 136 9.07 -7.32 8.67
C LEU A 136 10.43 -6.99 8.04
N MET A 137 11.32 -6.28 8.74
CA MET A 137 12.55 -5.72 8.14
C MET A 137 13.56 -6.78 7.71
N ASP A 138 13.68 -7.87 8.47
CA ASP A 138 14.57 -8.99 8.12
C ASP A 138 14.07 -9.72 6.86
N GLU A 139 12.75 -9.87 6.72
CA GLU A 139 12.10 -10.45 5.54
C GLU A 139 12.32 -9.56 4.30
N CYS A 140 11.99 -8.27 4.42
CA CYS A 140 12.18 -7.27 3.38
C CYS A 140 13.62 -7.25 2.86
N SER A 141 14.60 -7.30 3.78
CA SER A 141 16.02 -7.31 3.43
C SER A 141 16.47 -8.64 2.80
N SER A 142 15.87 -9.76 3.20
CA SER A 142 16.17 -11.09 2.62
C SER A 142 15.66 -11.25 1.18
N TYR A 143 14.59 -10.54 0.82
CA TYR A 143 13.98 -10.56 -0.51
C TYR A 143 14.34 -9.36 -1.41
N ASP A 144 15.21 -8.44 -0.95
CA ASP A 144 15.51 -7.15 -1.63
C ASP A 144 14.25 -6.33 -1.97
N VAL A 145 13.31 -6.31 -1.02
CA VAL A 145 12.03 -5.59 -1.11
C VAL A 145 12.01 -4.45 -0.10
N LYS A 146 11.56 -3.27 -0.55
CA LYS A 146 11.28 -2.13 0.31
C LYS A 146 9.84 -2.13 0.80
N LEU A 147 9.66 -2.13 2.12
CA LEU A 147 8.39 -1.85 2.75
C LEU A 147 8.12 -0.35 2.71
N SER A 148 6.97 0.04 2.18
CA SER A 148 6.59 1.44 1.98
C SER A 148 5.35 1.76 2.81
N LEU A 149 5.53 2.52 3.88
CA LEU A 149 4.44 2.89 4.79
C LEU A 149 3.58 3.98 4.15
N GLU A 150 2.30 3.68 3.94
CA GLU A 150 1.33 4.64 3.41
C GLU A 150 0.83 5.60 4.51
N ASN A 151 0.73 6.89 4.18
CA ASN A 151 0.13 7.89 5.07
C ASN A 151 -1.40 7.78 5.15
N GLY A 152 -1.95 8.12 6.31
CA GLY A 152 -3.38 8.01 6.61
C GLY A 152 -4.20 9.28 6.37
N GLU A 153 -5.47 9.10 5.98
CA GLU A 153 -6.47 10.18 5.91
C GLU A 153 -7.25 10.38 7.22
N VAL A 154 -7.83 11.57 7.41
CA VAL A 154 -8.82 11.84 8.47
C VAL A 154 -10.03 10.92 8.31
N GLY A 155 -10.63 10.48 9.42
CA GLY A 155 -11.85 9.64 9.40
C GLY A 155 -11.62 8.15 9.14
N SER A 156 -10.40 7.74 8.80
CA SER A 156 -10.04 6.33 8.60
C SER A 156 -9.54 5.63 9.87
N ILE A 157 -9.22 4.34 9.75
CA ILE A 157 -8.43 3.57 10.73
C ILE A 157 -6.90 3.72 10.52
N LYS A 158 -6.45 4.40 9.47
CA LYS A 158 -5.02 4.57 9.16
C LYS A 158 -4.38 5.51 10.20
N ILE A 159 -3.24 5.14 10.79
CA ILE A 159 -2.68 5.86 11.97
C ILE A 159 -1.48 6.77 11.67
N LEU A 160 -0.71 6.52 10.61
CA LEU A 160 0.43 7.38 10.23
C LEU A 160 -0.05 8.61 9.44
N ARG A 161 -0.60 9.60 10.13
CA ARG A 161 -1.15 10.80 9.48
C ARG A 161 -0.15 11.95 9.39
N ARG A 162 0.62 12.22 10.45
CA ARG A 162 1.47 13.43 10.52
C ARG A 162 2.92 13.16 10.08
N PRO A 163 3.65 14.17 9.57
CA PRO A 163 5.05 14.01 9.18
C PRO A 163 5.93 13.58 10.37
N GLU A 164 5.58 14.00 11.59
CA GLU A 164 6.34 13.71 12.81
C GLU A 164 6.21 12.24 13.22
N ASP A 165 5.04 11.63 13.03
CA ASP A 165 4.80 10.22 13.32
C ASP A 165 5.58 9.34 12.33
N ILE A 166 5.59 9.74 11.05
CA ILE A 166 6.30 9.05 9.97
C ILE A 166 7.82 9.18 10.15
N SER A 167 8.32 10.37 10.49
CA SER A 167 9.74 10.59 10.84
C SER A 167 10.16 9.69 12.00
N TYR A 168 9.39 9.70 13.09
CA TYR A 168 9.68 8.90 14.27
C TYR A 168 9.82 7.40 13.94
N VAL A 169 8.94 6.87 13.08
CA VAL A 169 9.02 5.45 12.67
C VAL A 169 10.26 5.18 11.81
N ILE A 170 10.55 6.04 10.83
CA ILE A 170 11.72 5.91 9.95
C ILE A 170 13.03 5.99 10.75
N ASP A 171 13.20 7.05 11.54
CA ASP A 171 14.41 7.30 12.34
C ASP A 171 14.65 6.20 13.37
N ARG A 172 13.58 5.64 13.95
CA ARG A 172 13.66 4.62 15.01
C ARG A 172 13.86 3.19 14.48
N ILE A 173 13.51 2.92 13.23
CA ILE A 173 13.78 1.64 12.57
C ILE A 173 15.13 1.67 11.84
N ALA A 174 15.49 2.81 11.22
CA ALA A 174 16.77 3.05 10.55
C ALA A 174 17.17 1.96 9.53
N SER A 175 16.18 1.36 8.86
CA SER A 175 16.38 0.30 7.87
C SER A 175 16.39 0.88 6.44
N PRO A 176 17.35 0.49 5.57
CA PRO A 176 17.34 0.87 4.15
C PRO A 176 16.15 0.24 3.39
N SER A 177 15.58 -0.84 3.94
CA SER A 177 14.42 -1.55 3.42
C SER A 177 13.09 -0.90 3.83
N LEU A 178 13.12 0.23 4.55
CA LEU A 178 11.93 0.99 4.93
C LEU A 178 11.86 2.33 4.19
N GLY A 179 10.68 2.66 3.68
CA GLY A 179 10.36 3.97 3.15
C GLY A 179 8.87 4.27 3.21
N ILE A 180 8.42 5.14 2.30
CA ILE A 180 7.11 5.77 2.32
C ILE A 180 6.36 5.48 1.00
N CYS A 181 5.08 5.18 1.13
CA CYS A 181 4.08 5.43 0.09
C CYS A 181 3.38 6.77 0.39
N LEU A 182 3.39 7.71 -0.55
CA LEU A 182 2.67 8.98 -0.40
C LEU A 182 1.32 8.90 -1.12
N ASP A 183 0.23 8.70 -0.38
CA ASP A 183 -1.13 8.96 -0.87
C ASP A 183 -1.43 10.46 -0.77
N VAL A 184 -1.40 11.11 -1.94
CA VAL A 184 -1.65 12.55 -2.12
C VAL A 184 -3.08 12.93 -1.72
N ALA A 185 -4.06 12.07 -1.98
CA ALA A 185 -5.45 12.32 -1.61
C ALA A 185 -5.68 12.16 -0.11
N ALA A 186 -5.00 11.21 0.54
CA ALA A 186 -4.99 11.10 2.00
C ALA A 186 -4.35 12.33 2.65
N ALA A 187 -3.19 12.78 2.13
CA ALA A 187 -2.50 13.99 2.59
C ALA A 187 -3.39 15.24 2.47
N ALA A 188 -4.18 15.38 1.41
CA ALA A 188 -5.09 16.52 1.27
C ALA A 188 -6.14 16.63 2.40
N THR A 189 -6.51 15.54 3.08
CA THR A 189 -7.51 15.57 4.17
C THR A 189 -7.02 16.15 5.50
N ILE A 190 -5.71 16.29 5.67
CA ILE A 190 -5.04 16.75 6.92
C ILE A 190 -4.38 18.13 6.75
N ASP A 191 -4.83 18.92 5.76
CA ASP A 191 -4.23 20.21 5.36
C ASP A 191 -2.70 20.15 5.16
N PHE A 192 -2.23 19.03 4.62
CA PHE A 192 -0.81 18.77 4.45
C PHE A 192 -0.20 19.67 3.39
N ASN A 193 0.90 20.34 3.74
CA ASN A 193 1.77 20.91 2.72
C ASN A 193 2.56 19.77 2.05
N ILE A 194 2.02 19.22 0.96
CA ILE A 194 2.61 18.14 0.16
C ILE A 194 4.04 18.50 -0.27
N ALA A 195 4.30 19.74 -0.68
CA ALA A 195 5.64 20.17 -1.06
C ALA A 195 6.63 20.10 0.12
N SER A 196 6.21 20.54 1.32
CA SER A 196 6.99 20.41 2.54
C SER A 196 7.24 18.95 2.91
N TYR A 197 6.26 18.07 2.75
CA TYR A 197 6.42 16.64 3.02
C TYR A 197 7.40 15.99 2.05
N VAL A 198 7.21 16.19 0.74
CA VAL A 198 8.12 15.67 -0.28
C VAL A 198 9.54 16.19 -0.05
N SER A 199 9.72 17.48 0.27
CA SER A 199 11.06 18.03 0.58
C SER A 199 11.72 17.41 1.81
N ARG A 200 10.94 16.92 2.79
CA ARG A 200 11.43 16.29 4.02
C ARG A 200 11.77 14.81 3.84
N PHE A 201 11.11 14.11 2.91
CA PHE A 201 11.22 12.65 2.78
C PHE A 201 11.51 12.13 1.37
N ILE A 202 11.91 12.97 0.40
CA ILE A 202 12.13 12.54 -1.00
C ILE A 202 13.06 11.32 -1.14
N ASP A 203 14.04 11.17 -0.24
CA ASP A 203 14.96 10.02 -0.24
C ASP A 203 14.37 8.74 0.37
N HIS A 204 13.27 8.86 1.13
CA HIS A 204 12.50 7.75 1.70
C HIS A 204 11.22 7.43 0.90
N VAL A 205 10.76 8.30 0.00
CA VAL A 205 9.60 8.04 -0.86
C VAL A 205 9.97 6.99 -1.92
N ASN A 206 9.36 5.82 -1.82
CA ASN A 206 9.51 4.74 -2.80
C ASN A 206 8.43 4.81 -3.89
N ILE A 207 7.22 5.24 -3.53
CA ILE A 207 6.05 5.31 -4.42
C ILE A 207 5.13 6.47 -4.01
N ILE A 208 4.40 7.03 -4.99
CA ILE A 208 3.41 8.09 -4.80
C ILE A 208 2.09 7.62 -5.43
N HIS A 209 1.04 7.51 -4.61
CA HIS A 209 -0.32 7.25 -5.08
C HIS A 209 -0.99 8.61 -5.39
N ILE A 210 -1.41 8.78 -6.65
CA ILE A 210 -2.09 9.98 -7.14
C ILE A 210 -3.53 9.60 -7.48
N ASN A 211 -4.48 10.15 -6.73
CA ASN A 211 -5.91 10.01 -6.94
C ASN A 211 -6.54 11.41 -7.00
N ASP A 212 -7.64 11.58 -7.73
CA ASP A 212 -8.32 12.87 -7.83
C ASP A 212 -8.94 13.28 -6.48
N VAL A 213 -8.65 14.51 -6.06
CA VAL A 213 -9.18 15.11 -4.83
C VAL A 213 -10.33 16.05 -5.20
N THR A 214 -11.39 15.47 -5.78
CA THR A 214 -12.61 16.25 -6.01
C THR A 214 -13.20 16.74 -4.68
N LYS A 215 -13.86 17.90 -4.69
CA LYS A 215 -14.50 18.49 -3.48
C LYS A 215 -15.46 17.53 -2.78
N ASP A 216 -16.01 16.55 -3.49
CA ASP A 216 -16.74 15.43 -2.92
C ASP A 216 -15.77 14.31 -2.49
N LEU A 217 -15.19 14.44 -1.28
CA LEU A 217 -14.44 13.38 -0.57
C LEU A 217 -15.26 12.08 -0.31
N LYS A 218 -16.52 12.03 -0.79
CA LYS A 218 -17.41 10.86 -0.83
C LYS A 218 -16.77 9.63 -1.47
N PHE A 219 -15.82 9.81 -2.40
CA PHE A 219 -15.08 8.69 -3.00
C PHE A 219 -14.31 7.82 -1.99
N LYS A 220 -13.94 8.35 -0.81
CA LYS A 220 -13.31 7.57 0.28
C LYS A 220 -14.27 7.18 1.43
N ASN A 221 -15.59 7.36 1.28
CA ASN A 221 -16.60 7.12 2.34
C ASN A 221 -16.35 7.90 3.66
N LEU A 222 -15.67 9.06 3.61
CA LEU A 222 -15.23 9.79 4.81
C LEU A 222 -16.28 10.70 5.45
N ILE A 223 -17.55 10.66 5.00
CA ILE A 223 -18.64 11.44 5.58
C ILE A 223 -19.93 10.59 5.58
N ASN A 224 -20.40 10.28 6.78
CA ASN A 224 -21.81 10.09 7.15
C ASN A 224 -22.00 10.81 8.49
#